data_AF-A0A8J8WLX0-F1
#
_entry.id   AF-A0A8J8WLX0-F1
#
_cell.length_a   1.000
_cell.length_b   1.000
_cell.length_c   1.000
_cell.angle_alpha   90.00
_cell.angle_beta   90.00
_cell.angle_gamma   90.00
#
_symmetry.space_group_name_H-M   'P 1'
#
loop_
_entity.id
_entity.type
_entity.pdbx_description
1 polymer ?
#
loop_
_entity_poly.entity_id
_entity_poly.type
_entity_poly.pdbx_seq_one_letter_code
_entity_poly.pdbx_strand_id
1 'polypeptide(L)'
;MRKSNMTDQVSTLMMMREEINLLSEKKMELERRIDNLLNEREGLSSNLDESSDRIMMLEKQSREQDNMLRNSQKDMDDLRHTNLSLSDRLEAVSRTSSSPSMGHTSLMNEIDMSDQEASRPHSHPSLPEDLLELDEIECDDAILLPSSDGDVLKTLRQEVVDTVQQLRVLSEQLRHRRRNSLNSLDTNSSDELSPDKLKGGVLSGAVKEVQGLVRDLLRREAQGQCGSCGRGEDRVQLEQEVHRALEAVDKLNIELNDTKDKLKGKTDEATELGHQVTLVEVQLKAVEEQRDTFKQDLDSTHLAKDELMKKAWDMRDNAVARKNACEIELARTRIDVMQVNSQLMEAIQQKVELSQQLEQWQVDMQQLLDEQMRRKLSKLEMGASARHHNQQQNASDSDSSSSGKMSPRKSSRLFSLLATLKR
;
A
#
# COMPACT_ATOMS: atom_id res chain seq x y z
N MET A 1 -64.04 -28.73 -73.69
CA MET A 1 -63.12 -27.62 -74.03
C MET A 1 -63.08 -26.51 -72.97
N ARG A 2 -64.19 -26.08 -72.34
CA ARG A 2 -64.14 -25.01 -71.29
C ARG A 2 -63.58 -25.43 -69.92
N LYS A 3 -63.63 -26.73 -69.57
CA LYS A 3 -63.18 -27.22 -68.25
C LYS A 3 -61.65 -27.21 -68.07
N SER A 4 -60.86 -27.46 -69.12
CA SER A 4 -59.39 -27.44 -69.04
C SER A 4 -58.84 -26.02 -68.82
N ASN A 5 -59.42 -25.02 -69.49
CA ASN A 5 -59.01 -23.64 -69.31
C ASN A 5 -59.24 -23.12 -67.87
N MET A 6 -60.31 -23.57 -67.20
CA MET A 6 -60.56 -23.22 -65.80
C MET A 6 -59.61 -23.92 -64.84
N THR A 7 -59.26 -25.18 -65.09
CA THR A 7 -58.28 -25.90 -64.25
C THR A 7 -56.88 -25.30 -64.37
N ASP A 8 -56.50 -24.82 -65.56
CA ASP A 8 -55.22 -24.16 -65.78
C ASP A 8 -55.18 -22.79 -65.08
N GLN A 9 -56.26 -22.01 -65.18
CA GLN A 9 -56.41 -20.76 -64.42
C GLN A 9 -56.33 -20.99 -62.91
N VAL A 10 -57.00 -22.03 -62.38
CA VAL A 10 -56.92 -22.40 -60.96
C VAL A 10 -55.49 -22.80 -60.57
N SER A 11 -54.78 -23.56 -61.41
CA SER A 11 -53.38 -23.92 -61.17
C SER A 11 -52.46 -22.69 -61.14
N THR A 12 -52.62 -21.75 -62.08
CA THR A 12 -51.84 -20.50 -62.07
C THR A 12 -52.11 -19.64 -60.84
N LEU A 13 -53.37 -19.57 -60.38
CA LEU A 13 -53.73 -18.89 -59.14
C LEU A 13 -53.12 -19.57 -57.91
N MET A 14 -53.03 -20.90 -57.89
CA MET A 14 -52.36 -21.64 -56.81
C MET A 14 -50.86 -21.35 -56.78
N MET A 15 -50.17 -21.36 -57.92
CA MET A 15 -48.75 -21.02 -58.00
C MET A 15 -48.48 -19.58 -57.52
N MET A 16 -49.27 -18.61 -57.97
CA MET A 16 -49.13 -17.23 -57.51
C MET A 16 -49.40 -17.09 -56.01
N ARG A 17 -50.37 -17.84 -55.46
CA ARG A 17 -50.63 -17.87 -54.02
C ARG A 17 -49.44 -18.45 -53.24
N GLU A 18 -48.83 -19.51 -53.73
CA GLU A 18 -47.62 -20.09 -53.14
C GLU A 18 -46.44 -19.13 -53.19
N GLU A 19 -46.23 -18.44 -54.32
CA GLU A 19 -45.19 -17.42 -54.46
C GLU A 19 -45.42 -16.24 -53.51
N ILE A 20 -46.66 -15.74 -53.39
CA ILE A 20 -47.02 -14.69 -52.43
C ILE A 20 -46.74 -15.14 -51.00
N ASN A 21 -47.07 -16.39 -50.64
CA ASN A 21 -46.80 -16.91 -49.30
C ASN A 21 -45.29 -16.96 -49.02
N LEU A 22 -44.50 -17.47 -49.96
CA LEU A 22 -43.04 -17.55 -49.82
C LEU A 22 -42.39 -16.16 -49.74
N LEU A 23 -42.89 -15.19 -50.51
CA LEU A 23 -42.46 -13.80 -50.41
C LEU A 23 -42.85 -13.16 -49.06
N SER A 24 -44.04 -13.48 -48.55
CA SER A 24 -44.51 -13.02 -47.24
C SER A 24 -43.67 -13.59 -46.08
N GLU A 25 -43.31 -14.87 -46.14
CA GLU A 25 -42.41 -15.51 -45.17
C GLU A 25 -41.01 -14.88 -45.20
N LYS A 26 -40.45 -14.68 -46.40
CA LYS A 26 -39.17 -13.98 -46.56
C LYS A 26 -39.24 -12.54 -46.03
N LYS A 27 -40.35 -11.84 -46.25
CA LYS A 27 -40.57 -10.50 -45.71
C LYS A 27 -40.57 -10.52 -44.18
N MET A 28 -41.32 -11.43 -43.55
CA MET A 28 -41.35 -11.56 -42.09
C MET A 28 -39.98 -11.88 -41.50
N GLU A 29 -39.19 -12.75 -42.15
CA GLU A 29 -37.84 -13.06 -41.69
C GLU A 29 -36.88 -11.85 -41.82
N LEU A 30 -37.00 -11.07 -42.90
CA LEU A 30 -36.24 -9.84 -43.06
C LEU A 30 -36.64 -8.78 -42.02
N GLU A 31 -37.94 -8.62 -41.74
CA GLU A 31 -38.43 -7.73 -40.69
C GLU A 31 -37.87 -8.13 -39.32
N ARG A 32 -37.92 -9.43 -38.98
CA ARG A 32 -37.33 -9.97 -37.74
C ARG A 32 -35.83 -9.71 -37.66
N ARG A 33 -35.10 -9.85 -38.78
CA ARG A 33 -33.66 -9.57 -38.83
C ARG A 33 -33.36 -8.08 -38.65
N ILE A 34 -34.18 -7.20 -39.22
CA ILE A 34 -34.07 -5.75 -39.03
C ILE A 34 -34.30 -5.40 -37.56
N ASP A 35 -35.34 -5.94 -36.92
CA ASP A 35 -35.63 -5.68 -35.51
C ASP A 35 -34.48 -6.11 -34.60
N ASN A 36 -33.89 -7.29 -34.84
CA ASN A 36 -32.72 -7.73 -34.08
C ASN A 36 -31.52 -6.78 -34.25
N LEU A 37 -31.25 -6.34 -35.48
CA LEU A 37 -30.16 -5.38 -35.74
C LEU A 37 -30.43 -4.01 -35.11
N LEU A 38 -31.70 -3.57 -35.06
CA LEU A 38 -32.09 -2.34 -34.37
C LEU A 38 -31.85 -2.44 -32.86
N ASN A 39 -32.23 -3.58 -32.26
CA ASN A 39 -31.99 -3.84 -30.84
C ASN A 39 -30.49 -3.91 -30.52
N GLU A 40 -29.69 -4.60 -31.36
CA GLU A 40 -28.24 -4.64 -31.22
C GLU A 40 -27.61 -3.24 -31.33
N ARG A 41 -28.05 -2.43 -32.30
CA ARG A 41 -27.62 -1.03 -32.45
C ARG A 41 -27.96 -0.21 -31.21
N GLU A 42 -29.16 -0.35 -30.67
CA GLU A 42 -29.59 0.38 -29.46
C GLU A 42 -28.78 -0.03 -28.23
N GLY A 43 -28.52 -1.34 -28.05
CA GLY A 43 -27.63 -1.82 -26.99
C GLY A 43 -26.20 -1.30 -27.13
N LEU A 44 -25.66 -1.28 -28.36
CA LEU A 44 -24.34 -0.68 -28.63
C LEU A 44 -24.33 0.84 -28.38
N SER A 45 -25.41 1.55 -28.70
CA SER A 45 -25.56 2.97 -28.41
C SER A 45 -25.54 3.24 -26.90
N SER A 46 -26.30 2.47 -26.11
CA SER A 46 -26.30 2.59 -24.64
C SER A 46 -24.91 2.34 -24.06
N ASN A 47 -24.20 1.30 -24.53
CA ASN A 47 -22.84 1.01 -24.08
C ASN A 47 -21.86 2.13 -24.46
N LEU A 48 -22.04 2.75 -25.64
CA LEU A 48 -21.23 3.89 -26.06
C LEU A 48 -21.45 5.08 -25.12
N ASP A 49 -22.70 5.40 -24.81
CA ASP A 49 -23.05 6.49 -23.89
C ASP A 49 -22.45 6.26 -22.48
N GLU A 50 -22.60 5.05 -21.93
CA GLU A 50 -22.00 4.69 -20.63
C GLU A 50 -20.45 4.78 -20.65
N SER A 51 -19.83 4.36 -21.75
CA SER A 51 -18.37 4.46 -21.92
C SER A 51 -17.92 5.91 -22.02
N SER A 52 -18.70 6.76 -22.70
CA SER A 52 -18.46 8.20 -22.83
C SER A 52 -18.53 8.90 -21.47
N ASP A 53 -19.55 8.57 -20.65
CA ASP A 53 -19.68 9.10 -19.29
C ASP A 53 -18.51 8.67 -18.40
N ARG A 54 -18.07 7.41 -18.51
CA ARG A 54 -16.89 6.91 -17.80
C ARG A 54 -15.62 7.68 -18.19
N ILE A 55 -15.42 7.92 -19.49
CA ILE A 55 -14.29 8.71 -19.98
C ILE A 55 -14.35 10.13 -19.40
N MET A 56 -15.51 10.78 -19.43
CA MET A 56 -15.68 12.14 -18.89
C MET A 56 -15.33 12.21 -17.40
N MET A 57 -15.73 11.21 -16.60
CA MET A 57 -15.37 11.14 -15.18
C MET A 57 -13.86 10.97 -14.97
N LEU A 58 -13.23 10.07 -15.73
CA LEU A 58 -11.78 9.84 -15.64
C LEU A 58 -10.97 11.07 -16.08
N GLU A 59 -11.39 11.76 -17.14
CA GLU A 59 -10.77 13.02 -17.56
C GLU A 59 -10.88 14.11 -16.50
N LYS A 60 -12.05 14.23 -15.85
CA LYS A 60 -12.24 15.18 -14.75
C LYS A 60 -11.31 14.86 -13.58
N GLN A 61 -11.22 13.59 -13.18
CA GLN A 61 -10.32 13.14 -12.12
C GLN A 61 -8.85 13.39 -12.45
N SER A 62 -8.44 13.13 -13.70
CA SER A 62 -7.08 13.41 -14.18
C SER A 62 -6.75 14.91 -14.11
N ARG A 63 -7.65 15.79 -14.55
CA ARG A 63 -7.46 17.25 -14.43
C ARG A 63 -7.37 17.71 -12.97
N GLU A 64 -8.14 17.09 -12.08
CA GLU A 64 -8.11 17.39 -10.65
C GLU A 64 -6.79 16.94 -10.00
N GLN A 65 -6.31 15.74 -10.33
CA GLN A 65 -4.99 15.25 -9.90
C GLN A 65 -3.85 16.13 -10.42
N ASP A 66 -3.88 16.55 -11.69
CA ASP A 66 -2.90 17.48 -12.25
C ASP A 66 -2.90 18.83 -11.52
N ASN A 67 -4.08 19.34 -11.16
CA ASN A 67 -4.19 20.58 -10.39
C ASN A 67 -3.63 20.41 -8.96
N MET A 68 -3.88 19.27 -8.31
CA MET A 68 -3.31 18.96 -6.99
C MET A 68 -1.78 18.89 -7.05
N LEU A 69 -1.22 18.21 -8.06
CA LEU A 69 0.23 18.14 -8.26
C LEU A 69 0.85 19.50 -8.52
N ARG A 70 0.22 20.34 -9.36
CA ARG A 70 0.68 21.71 -9.61
C ARG A 70 0.67 22.58 -8.36
N ASN A 71 -0.35 22.45 -7.50
CA ASN A 71 -0.41 23.19 -6.25
C ASN A 71 0.66 22.70 -5.27
N SER A 72 0.79 21.38 -5.08
CA SER A 72 1.84 20.81 -4.23
C SER A 72 3.24 21.20 -4.70
N GLN A 73 3.47 21.26 -6.02
CA GLN A 73 4.75 21.72 -6.58
C GLN A 73 5.03 23.19 -6.23
N LYS A 74 4.02 24.07 -6.34
CA LYS A 74 4.16 25.47 -5.92
C LYS A 74 4.47 25.59 -4.43
N ASP A 75 3.77 24.85 -3.58
CA ASP A 75 4.01 24.85 -2.13
C ASP A 75 5.44 24.37 -1.80
N MET A 76 5.91 23.34 -2.50
CA MET A 76 7.30 22.85 -2.37
C MET A 76 8.32 23.90 -2.81
N ASP A 77 8.05 24.61 -3.89
CA ASP A 77 8.93 25.68 -4.37
C ASP A 77 8.91 26.87 -3.39
N ASP A 78 7.77 27.28 -2.85
CA ASP A 78 7.67 28.34 -1.84
C ASP A 78 8.39 27.96 -0.54
N LEU A 79 8.27 26.71 -0.09
CA LEU A 79 9.02 26.19 1.05
C LEU A 79 10.53 26.17 0.78
N ARG A 80 10.96 25.82 -0.43
CA ARG A 80 12.38 25.89 -0.82
C ARG A 80 12.91 27.33 -0.82
N HIS A 81 12.15 28.29 -1.35
CA HIS A 81 12.53 29.71 -1.35
C HIS A 81 12.61 30.27 0.07
N THR A 82 11.64 29.95 0.94
CA THR A 82 11.67 30.39 2.34
C THR A 82 12.82 29.77 3.12
N ASN A 83 13.10 28.48 2.90
CA ASN A 83 14.23 27.81 3.54
C ASN A 83 15.58 28.38 3.08
N LEU A 84 15.75 28.65 1.77
CA LEU A 84 16.93 29.33 1.24
C LEU A 84 17.11 30.72 1.90
N SER A 85 16.03 31.51 1.97
CA SER A 85 16.05 32.82 2.64
C SER A 85 16.42 32.73 4.12
N LEU A 86 15.88 31.73 4.85
CA LEU A 86 16.26 31.48 6.24
C LEU A 86 17.73 31.06 6.37
N SER A 87 18.23 30.25 5.44
CA SER A 87 19.65 29.85 5.38
C SER A 87 20.55 31.05 5.14
N ASP A 88 20.24 31.92 4.19
CA ASP A 88 20.97 33.16 3.91
C ASP A 88 20.98 34.09 5.14
N ARG A 89 19.86 34.19 5.86
CA ARG A 89 19.77 34.96 7.11
C ARG A 89 20.62 34.36 8.22
N LEU A 90 20.62 33.04 8.38
CA LEU A 90 21.48 32.34 9.34
C LEU A 90 22.95 32.54 9.00
N GLU A 91 23.32 32.49 7.72
CA GLU A 91 24.67 32.72 7.26
C GLU A 91 25.10 34.18 7.50
N ALA A 92 24.22 35.15 7.23
CA ALA A 92 24.46 36.57 7.52
C ALA A 92 24.65 36.83 9.03
N VAL A 93 23.86 36.19 9.88
CA VAL A 93 24.01 36.24 11.35
C VAL A 93 25.33 35.60 11.76
N SER A 94 25.66 34.41 11.26
CA SER A 94 26.93 33.73 11.52
C SER A 94 28.14 34.57 11.10
N ARG A 95 28.05 35.26 9.94
CA ARG A 95 29.06 36.19 9.43
C ARG A 95 29.18 37.46 10.28
N THR A 96 28.09 37.99 10.82
CA THR A 96 28.13 39.13 11.76
C THR A 96 28.62 38.74 13.15
N SER A 97 28.40 37.49 13.56
CA SER A 97 28.97 36.90 14.78
C SER A 97 30.46 36.56 14.63
N SER A 98 31.01 36.57 13.41
CA SER A 98 32.42 36.33 13.11
C SER A 98 33.15 37.63 12.72
N SER A 99 33.20 38.58 13.66
CA SER A 99 34.16 39.68 13.62
C SER A 99 35.31 39.40 14.62
N PRO A 100 36.59 39.53 14.24
CA PRO A 100 37.71 39.23 15.12
C PRO A 100 38.05 40.47 15.96
N SER A 101 37.44 40.62 17.13
CA SER A 101 37.95 41.54 18.15
C SER A 101 37.45 41.16 19.54
N MET A 102 38.37 40.60 20.32
CA MET A 102 38.55 40.75 21.78
C MET A 102 37.38 41.34 22.57
N GLY A 103 36.82 40.50 23.45
CA GLY A 103 36.18 40.97 24.69
C GLY A 103 34.68 40.76 24.79
N HIS A 104 34.32 39.72 25.55
CA HIS A 104 33.10 39.62 26.36
C HIS A 104 31.76 39.36 25.65
N THR A 105 31.44 38.07 25.50
CA THR A 105 30.17 37.52 26.04
C THR A 105 30.48 36.23 26.81
N SER A 106 31.34 36.40 27.82
CA SER A 106 31.44 35.54 28.99
C SER A 106 30.44 36.12 30.00
N LEU A 107 29.34 35.40 30.28
CA LEU A 107 28.39 35.55 31.42
C LEU A 107 27.01 34.92 31.10
N MET A 108 26.98 33.63 30.74
CA MET A 108 25.73 32.84 30.83
C MET A 108 25.97 31.35 31.14
N ASN A 109 27.22 30.86 31.03
CA ASN A 109 27.58 29.46 31.30
C ASN A 109 28.40 29.27 32.59
N GLU A 110 28.38 30.22 33.52
CA GLU A 110 29.20 30.16 34.74
C GLU A 110 28.33 30.40 35.99
N ILE A 111 27.36 29.51 36.21
CA ILE A 111 26.75 29.29 37.53
C ILE A 111 26.58 27.79 37.68
N ASP A 112 27.67 27.11 38.06
CA ASP A 112 27.62 25.84 38.78
C ASP A 112 28.89 25.71 39.64
N MET A 113 28.69 25.96 40.95
CA MET A 113 29.34 25.33 42.10
C MET A 113 30.85 25.56 42.37
N SER A 114 31.17 26.30 43.45
CA SER A 114 31.67 25.73 44.73
C SER A 114 32.13 26.80 45.76
N ASP A 115 31.62 26.67 47.00
CA ASP A 115 32.20 26.90 48.34
C ASP A 115 33.01 28.20 48.65
N GLN A 116 32.91 28.91 49.78
CA GLN A 116 32.74 28.50 51.18
C GLN A 116 32.59 29.80 52.03
N GLU A 117 31.73 29.84 53.05
CA GLU A 117 32.08 30.23 54.43
C GLU A 117 30.83 30.44 55.30
N ALA A 118 30.84 29.74 56.42
CA ALA A 118 29.79 29.70 57.41
C ALA A 118 29.94 30.83 58.42
N SER A 119 28.89 31.61 58.61
CA SER A 119 28.60 32.28 59.88
C SER A 119 27.09 32.23 60.15
N ARG A 120 26.76 31.72 61.33
CA ARG A 120 25.43 31.48 61.93
C ARG A 120 25.14 32.61 62.97
N PRO A 121 23.98 32.69 63.69
CA PRO A 121 22.67 32.01 63.58
C PRO A 121 21.39 32.85 63.95
N HIS A 122 20.22 32.17 63.91
CA HIS A 122 18.90 32.37 64.59
C HIS A 122 17.88 33.35 63.94
N SER A 123 16.57 33.05 63.77
CA SER A 123 15.58 32.51 64.74
C SER A 123 14.24 31.95 64.13
N HIS A 124 13.80 30.76 64.62
CA HIS A 124 12.45 30.29 65.08
C HIS A 124 11.15 30.42 64.22
N PRO A 125 10.00 29.72 64.54
CA PRO A 125 9.70 28.63 65.52
C PRO A 125 8.77 27.47 65.03
N SER A 126 8.76 26.31 65.72
CA SER A 126 7.56 25.69 66.34
C SER A 126 7.85 24.36 67.10
N LEU A 127 7.11 24.21 68.21
CA LEU A 127 7.07 23.25 69.34
C LEU A 127 6.60 21.80 68.97
N PRO A 128 6.54 20.77 69.88
CA PRO A 128 6.28 20.86 71.34
C PRO A 128 6.88 19.83 72.36
N GLU A 129 6.81 20.29 73.62
CA GLU A 129 6.44 19.64 74.91
C GLU A 129 7.32 18.64 75.71
N ASP A 130 7.31 18.93 77.03
CA ASP A 130 7.41 18.08 78.24
C ASP A 130 8.78 17.52 78.68
N LEU A 131 9.20 17.50 79.96
CA LEU A 131 8.52 17.71 81.24
C LEU A 131 9.58 17.91 82.37
N LEU A 132 9.37 18.97 83.16
CA LEU A 132 9.72 19.22 84.58
C LEU A 132 11.17 19.19 85.12
N GLU A 133 11.58 20.37 85.60
CA GLU A 133 12.52 20.60 86.71
C GLU A 133 11.92 20.17 88.06
N LEU A 134 12.74 19.50 88.88
CA LEU A 134 12.68 19.58 90.34
C LEU A 134 14.12 19.49 90.88
N ASP A 135 14.54 20.54 91.57
CA ASP A 135 15.41 20.44 92.74
C ASP A 135 15.17 21.69 93.59
N GLU A 136 14.35 21.56 94.63
CA GLU A 136 14.48 22.39 95.83
C GLU A 136 14.46 21.50 97.07
N ILE A 137 15.52 21.69 97.84
CA ILE A 137 15.82 21.09 99.13
C ILE A 137 15.05 21.87 100.19
N GLU A 138 14.25 21.18 101.00
CA GLU A 138 13.82 21.72 102.29
C GLU A 138 13.86 20.58 103.33
N CYS A 139 14.79 20.71 104.27
CA CYS A 139 14.86 19.83 105.43
C CYS A 139 14.04 20.47 106.55
N ASP A 140 12.90 19.88 106.90
CA ASP A 140 12.19 20.19 108.13
C ASP A 140 12.82 19.44 109.31
N ASP A 141 13.20 20.23 110.32
CA ASP A 141 13.73 19.83 111.61
C ASP A 141 12.56 19.42 112.53
N ALA A 142 12.59 18.22 113.12
CA ALA A 142 11.55 17.77 114.05
C ALA A 142 12.13 17.21 115.35
N ILE A 143 11.57 17.77 116.42
CA ILE A 143 11.94 17.72 117.83
C ILE A 143 11.54 16.39 118.51
N LEU A 144 12.52 15.75 119.17
CA LEU A 144 12.53 15.10 120.50
C LEU A 144 11.29 14.31 121.01
N LEU A 145 11.50 13.02 121.36
CA LEU A 145 11.41 12.38 122.71
C LEU A 145 11.14 10.84 122.65
N PRO A 146 11.43 10.06 123.72
CA PRO A 146 12.26 8.86 123.63
C PRO A 146 11.49 7.57 123.92
N SER A 147 12.08 6.44 123.56
CA SER A 147 11.69 5.13 124.08
C SER A 147 12.93 4.21 124.21
N SER A 148 13.28 3.93 125.46
CA SER A 148 14.26 2.94 125.96
C SER A 148 15.58 2.74 125.20
N ASP A 149 16.64 3.36 125.74
CA ASP A 149 18.05 3.31 125.31
C ASP A 149 18.68 1.92 125.07
N GLY A 150 18.03 0.82 125.48
CA GLY A 150 18.59 -0.53 125.33
C GLY A 150 18.43 -1.14 123.93
N ASP A 151 17.30 -0.89 123.28
CA ASP A 151 17.00 -1.46 121.95
C ASP A 151 17.51 -0.55 120.82
N VAL A 152 17.51 0.78 121.03
CA VAL A 152 18.06 1.76 120.08
C VAL A 152 19.56 1.54 119.84
N LEU A 153 20.33 1.20 120.89
CA LEU A 153 21.75 0.90 120.74
C LEU A 153 22.00 -0.40 119.97
N LYS A 154 21.09 -1.38 120.04
CA LYS A 154 21.18 -2.63 119.29
C LYS A 154 20.76 -2.45 117.84
N THR A 155 19.68 -1.70 117.57
CA THR A 155 19.26 -1.36 116.20
C THR A 155 20.33 -0.50 115.52
N LEU A 156 20.88 0.51 116.22
CA LEU A 156 21.96 1.35 115.69
C LEU A 156 23.24 0.53 115.43
N ARG A 157 23.59 -0.41 116.32
CA ARG A 157 24.72 -1.34 116.06
C ARG A 157 24.48 -2.22 114.85
N GLN A 158 23.25 -2.72 114.65
CA GLN A 158 22.89 -3.53 113.49
C GLN A 158 22.93 -2.69 112.20
N GLU A 159 22.39 -1.48 112.20
CA GLU A 159 22.46 -0.54 111.07
C GLU A 159 23.91 -0.17 110.72
N VAL A 160 24.80 -0.01 111.72
CA VAL A 160 26.23 0.21 111.50
C VAL A 160 26.89 -1.03 110.85
N VAL A 161 26.50 -2.24 111.22
CA VAL A 161 26.98 -3.46 110.55
C VAL A 161 26.52 -3.51 109.10
N ASP A 162 25.24 -3.25 108.87
CA ASP A 162 24.63 -3.33 107.54
C ASP A 162 25.23 -2.28 106.59
N THR A 163 25.47 -1.05 107.08
CA THR A 163 26.15 0.00 106.31
C THR A 163 27.61 -0.32 106.01
N VAL A 164 28.36 -0.93 106.95
CA VAL A 164 29.71 -1.42 106.69
C VAL A 164 29.71 -2.54 105.65
N GLN A 165 28.74 -3.46 105.71
CA GLN A 165 28.59 -4.55 104.75
C GLN A 165 28.28 -4.01 103.35
N GLN A 166 27.35 -3.06 103.24
CA GLN A 166 27.02 -2.38 101.97
C GLN A 166 28.23 -1.63 101.38
N LEU A 167 28.99 -0.91 102.21
CA LEU A 167 30.20 -0.21 101.77
C LEU A 167 31.30 -1.17 101.29
N ARG A 168 31.42 -2.35 101.91
CA ARG A 168 32.33 -3.41 101.44
C ARG A 168 31.90 -3.98 100.10
N VAL A 169 30.61 -4.24 99.91
CA VAL A 169 30.07 -4.71 98.62
C VAL A 169 30.31 -3.67 97.52
N LEU A 170 30.07 -2.39 97.80
CA LEU A 170 30.36 -1.30 96.86
C LEU A 170 31.87 -1.19 96.56
N SER A 171 32.72 -1.33 97.57
CA SER A 171 34.18 -1.38 97.38
C SER A 171 34.59 -2.53 96.45
N GLU A 172 33.98 -3.71 96.62
CA GLU A 172 34.27 -4.89 95.80
C GLU A 172 33.72 -4.74 94.38
N GLN A 173 32.54 -4.12 94.20
CA GLN A 173 31.98 -3.79 92.89
C GLN A 173 32.84 -2.78 92.13
N LEU A 174 33.34 -1.73 92.80
CA LEU A 174 34.25 -0.75 92.21
C LEU A 174 35.60 -1.40 91.84
N ARG A 175 36.08 -2.37 92.62
CA ARG A 175 37.24 -3.20 92.27
C ARG A 175 36.96 -4.15 91.11
N HIS A 176 35.77 -4.74 91.03
CA HIS A 176 35.39 -5.61 89.92
C HIS A 176 35.28 -4.84 88.61
N ARG A 177 34.71 -3.62 88.63
CA ARG A 177 34.72 -2.71 87.48
C ARG A 177 36.14 -2.33 87.05
N ARG A 178 37.09 -2.27 88.00
CA ARG A 178 38.54 -2.12 87.72
C ARG A 178 39.18 -3.39 87.15
N ARG A 179 38.70 -4.60 87.49
CA ARG A 179 39.22 -5.91 87.07
C ARG A 179 38.55 -6.51 85.82
N ASN A 180 37.44 -5.97 85.33
CA ASN A 180 36.70 -6.49 84.16
C ASN A 180 37.45 -6.40 82.81
N SER A 181 38.77 -6.28 82.84
CA SER A 181 39.66 -6.56 81.73
C SER A 181 40.41 -7.88 82.03
N LEU A 182 39.70 -9.02 81.93
CA LEU A 182 40.21 -10.41 81.86
C LEU A 182 40.06 -11.25 83.16
N ASN A 183 39.23 -12.30 83.04
CA ASN A 183 39.18 -13.57 83.78
C ASN A 183 39.66 -13.60 85.24
N SER A 184 38.74 -13.79 86.19
CA SER A 184 38.88 -14.81 87.26
C SER A 184 37.61 -14.86 88.11
N LEU A 185 36.96 -16.02 88.13
CA LEU A 185 36.21 -16.47 89.30
C LEU A 185 37.22 -16.56 90.45
N ASP A 186 37.00 -15.83 91.54
CA ASP A 186 37.29 -16.29 92.90
C ASP A 186 36.94 -15.21 93.93
N THR A 187 36.71 -15.71 95.14
CA THR A 187 36.54 -15.01 96.42
C THR A 187 35.14 -14.48 96.74
N ASN A 188 34.22 -15.43 96.98
CA ASN A 188 33.20 -15.24 98.01
C ASN A 188 33.89 -15.44 99.37
N SER A 189 34.43 -14.37 99.96
CA SER A 189 34.87 -14.37 101.36
C SER A 189 33.95 -13.43 102.14
N SER A 190 32.70 -13.87 102.32
CA SER A 190 31.79 -13.28 103.30
C SER A 190 32.31 -13.57 104.69
N ASP A 191 33.08 -12.63 105.23
CA ASP A 191 33.37 -12.59 106.66
C ASP A 191 32.18 -11.87 107.33
N GLU A 192 31.19 -12.64 107.79
CA GLU A 192 30.00 -12.09 108.46
C GLU A 192 30.40 -11.38 109.75
N LEU A 193 30.25 -10.07 109.77
CA LEU A 193 30.49 -9.25 110.96
C LEU A 193 29.31 -9.40 111.93
N SER A 194 29.52 -10.12 113.02
CA SER A 194 28.55 -10.19 114.13
C SER A 194 28.60 -8.91 114.98
N PRO A 195 27.47 -8.37 115.48
CA PRO A 195 27.38 -7.05 116.12
C PRO A 195 28.25 -6.86 117.38
N ASP A 196 28.69 -7.96 118.00
CA ASP A 196 29.53 -7.94 119.19
C ASP A 196 31.05 -7.86 118.92
N LYS A 197 31.49 -7.86 117.65
CA LYS A 197 32.92 -7.80 117.27
C LYS A 197 33.34 -6.51 116.53
N LEU A 198 32.48 -5.48 116.50
CA LEU A 198 32.79 -4.18 115.90
C LEU A 198 33.88 -3.44 116.68
N LYS A 199 35.12 -3.52 116.20
CA LYS A 199 36.19 -2.64 116.67
C LYS A 199 35.96 -1.22 116.12
N GLY A 200 36.13 -0.20 116.97
CA GLY A 200 36.07 1.20 116.54
C GLY A 200 37.02 1.45 115.36
N GLY A 201 36.50 2.04 114.28
CA GLY A 201 37.29 2.41 113.10
C GLY A 201 37.06 1.57 111.84
N VAL A 202 36.32 0.45 111.88
CA VAL A 202 36.05 -0.38 110.68
C VAL A 202 35.23 0.38 109.61
N LEU A 203 34.18 1.10 110.03
CA LEU A 203 33.38 1.94 109.14
C LEU A 203 34.21 3.09 108.54
N SER A 204 35.04 3.74 109.35
CA SER A 204 35.96 4.79 108.86
C SER A 204 36.97 4.24 107.84
N GLY A 205 37.44 3.00 108.04
CA GLY A 205 38.27 2.28 107.08
C GLY A 205 37.55 2.01 105.76
N ALA A 206 36.35 1.45 105.80
CA ALA A 206 35.54 1.14 104.61
C ALA A 206 35.18 2.42 103.82
N VAL A 207 34.81 3.51 104.50
CA VAL A 207 34.53 4.80 103.85
C VAL A 207 35.79 5.38 103.20
N LYS A 208 36.95 5.33 103.87
CA LYS A 208 38.23 5.79 103.29
C LYS A 208 38.66 4.95 102.09
N GLU A 209 38.37 3.67 102.11
CA GLU A 209 38.63 2.73 101.02
C GLU A 209 37.75 3.03 99.80
N VAL A 210 36.44 3.19 99.97
CA VAL A 210 35.52 3.64 98.90
C VAL A 210 35.94 5.02 98.38
N GLN A 211 36.25 5.96 99.27
CA GLN A 211 36.68 7.30 98.89
C GLN A 211 38.00 7.26 98.10
N GLY A 212 38.92 6.37 98.43
CA GLY A 212 40.15 6.12 97.67
C GLY A 212 39.84 5.54 96.28
N LEU A 213 38.99 4.51 96.20
CA LEU A 213 38.60 3.88 94.93
C LEU A 213 37.87 4.85 93.99
N VAL A 214 36.98 5.70 94.54
CA VAL A 214 36.28 6.74 93.76
C VAL A 214 37.24 7.82 93.27
N ARG A 215 38.16 8.30 94.13
CA ARG A 215 39.20 9.25 93.70
C ARG A 215 40.10 8.67 92.63
N ASP A 216 40.48 7.40 92.74
CA ASP A 216 41.30 6.70 91.73
C ASP A 216 40.57 6.55 90.40
N LEU A 217 39.26 6.27 90.41
CA LEU A 217 38.43 6.21 89.20
C LEU A 217 38.30 7.57 88.53
N LEU A 218 37.97 8.62 89.28
CA LEU A 218 37.88 9.99 88.78
C LEU A 218 39.23 10.48 88.23
N ARG A 219 40.34 10.11 88.89
CA ARG A 219 41.68 10.48 88.43
C ARG A 219 42.07 9.74 87.14
N ARG A 220 41.66 8.47 86.97
CA ARG A 220 41.85 7.73 85.71
C ARG A 220 41.00 8.28 84.58
N GLU A 221 39.76 8.68 84.87
CA GLU A 221 38.86 9.31 83.91
C GLU A 221 39.39 10.67 83.45
N ALA A 222 39.87 11.49 84.39
CA ALA A 222 40.53 12.76 84.08
C ALA A 222 41.86 12.59 83.31
N GLN A 223 42.51 11.43 83.41
CA GLN A 223 43.71 11.07 82.65
C GLN A 223 43.39 10.34 81.33
N GLY A 224 42.11 10.19 80.96
CA GLY A 224 41.69 9.52 79.72
C GLY A 224 41.95 8.01 79.68
N GLN A 225 42.17 7.37 80.84
CA GLN A 225 42.52 5.94 80.96
C GLN A 225 41.30 5.07 81.29
N CYS A 226 40.19 5.28 80.58
CA CYS A 226 39.11 4.31 80.58
C CYS A 226 39.55 3.12 79.71
N GLY A 227 39.78 1.94 80.30
CA GLY A 227 40.25 0.75 79.56
C GLY A 227 39.24 0.17 78.55
N SER A 228 38.04 0.75 78.48
CA SER A 228 36.98 0.38 77.52
C SER A 228 36.93 1.32 76.31
N CYS A 229 37.54 2.51 76.37
CA CYS A 229 37.85 3.31 75.19
C CYS A 229 39.34 3.11 74.93
N GLY A 230 39.74 2.67 73.73
CA GLY A 230 41.15 2.43 73.40
C GLY A 230 42.06 3.60 73.79
N ARG A 231 43.37 3.36 73.86
CA ARG A 231 44.34 4.44 74.14
C ARG A 231 44.08 5.58 73.14
N GLY A 232 44.38 6.82 73.51
CA GLY A 232 44.12 7.98 72.63
C GLY A 232 44.65 7.81 71.19
N GLU A 233 45.71 7.02 71.01
CA GLU A 233 46.25 6.62 69.69
C GLU A 233 45.31 5.71 68.89
N ASP A 234 44.67 4.71 69.51
CA ASP A 234 43.72 3.79 68.85
C ASP A 234 42.45 4.54 68.41
N ARG A 235 41.99 5.50 69.22
CA ARG A 235 40.85 6.35 68.88
C ARG A 235 41.15 7.24 67.67
N VAL A 236 42.32 7.85 67.62
CA VAL A 236 42.74 8.68 66.47
C VAL A 236 42.93 7.83 65.21
N GLN A 237 43.45 6.60 65.33
CA GLN A 237 43.54 5.67 64.20
C GLN A 237 42.16 5.29 63.64
N LEU A 238 41.20 4.96 64.52
CA LEU A 238 39.81 4.71 64.14
C LEU A 238 39.16 5.94 63.48
N GLU A 239 39.38 7.14 64.01
CA GLU A 239 38.88 8.39 63.40
C GLU A 239 39.50 8.61 61.99
N GLN A 240 40.79 8.33 61.80
CA GLN A 240 41.45 8.41 60.48
C GLN A 240 40.99 7.31 59.50
N GLU A 241 40.68 6.12 59.98
CA GLU A 241 40.14 5.03 59.16
C GLU A 241 38.70 5.33 58.73
N VAL A 242 37.88 5.90 59.61
CA VAL A 242 36.53 6.37 59.27
C VAL A 242 36.60 7.47 58.22
N HIS A 243 37.48 8.46 58.38
CA HIS A 243 37.67 9.50 57.36
C HIS A 243 38.10 8.91 56.00
N ARG A 244 39.08 8.00 56.00
CA ARG A 244 39.50 7.32 54.75
C ARG A 244 38.38 6.49 54.12
N ALA A 245 37.54 5.84 54.92
CA ALA A 245 36.39 5.10 54.44
C ALA A 245 35.32 6.04 53.84
N LEU A 246 35.05 7.18 54.48
CA LEU A 246 34.13 8.20 53.96
C LEU A 246 34.63 8.76 52.63
N GLU A 247 35.91 9.14 52.53
CA GLU A 247 36.52 9.59 51.28
C GLU A 247 36.44 8.54 50.17
N ALA A 248 36.59 7.26 50.50
CA ALA A 248 36.45 6.16 49.53
C ALA A 248 34.99 5.99 49.07
N VAL A 249 34.01 6.14 49.98
CA VAL A 249 32.58 6.11 49.65
C VAL A 249 32.21 7.29 48.74
N ASP A 250 32.73 8.48 49.03
CA ASP A 250 32.48 9.66 48.20
C ASP A 250 33.07 9.49 46.79
N LYS A 251 34.30 8.96 46.67
CA LYS A 251 34.89 8.61 45.36
C LYS A 251 34.05 7.59 44.59
N LEU A 252 33.62 6.51 45.27
CA LEU A 252 32.76 5.50 44.64
C LEU A 252 31.39 6.07 44.24
N ASN A 253 30.83 7.01 45.01
CA ASN A 253 29.60 7.70 44.64
C ASN A 253 29.76 8.57 43.39
N ILE A 254 30.89 9.30 43.26
CA ILE A 254 31.19 10.08 42.05
C ILE A 254 31.32 9.15 40.85
N GLU A 255 32.10 8.07 40.96
CA GLU A 255 32.26 7.08 39.88
C GLU A 255 30.95 6.40 39.50
N LEU A 256 30.09 6.09 40.49
CA LEU A 256 28.77 5.53 40.26
C LEU A 256 27.87 6.53 39.52
N ASN A 257 27.93 7.82 39.85
CA ASN A 257 27.14 8.82 39.15
C ASN A 257 27.65 9.04 37.71
N ASP A 258 28.97 9.10 37.50
CA ASP A 258 29.58 9.19 36.16
C ASP A 258 29.20 8.01 35.27
N THR A 259 29.22 6.80 35.83
CA THR A 259 28.81 5.59 35.09
C THR A 259 27.32 5.58 34.80
N LYS A 260 26.50 6.06 35.73
CA LYS A 260 25.05 6.23 35.55
C LYS A 260 24.75 7.24 34.44
N ASP A 261 25.44 8.37 34.38
CA ASP A 261 25.20 9.38 33.34
C ASP A 261 25.71 8.92 31.97
N LYS A 262 26.82 8.17 31.91
CA LYS A 262 27.24 7.46 30.69
C LYS A 262 26.21 6.42 30.23
N LEU A 263 25.59 5.70 31.17
CA LEU A 263 24.53 4.73 30.88
C LEU A 263 23.27 5.41 30.34
N LYS A 264 22.87 6.56 30.91
CA LYS A 264 21.77 7.37 30.37
C LYS A 264 22.07 7.84 28.95
N GLY A 265 23.25 8.41 28.69
CA GLY A 265 23.63 8.85 27.34
C GLY A 265 23.60 7.72 26.30
N LYS A 266 24.08 6.53 26.66
CA LYS A 266 23.96 5.34 25.79
C LYS A 266 22.51 4.87 25.61
N THR A 267 21.67 5.03 26.62
CA THR A 267 20.24 4.69 26.54
C THR A 267 19.55 5.65 25.58
N ASP A 268 19.82 6.95 25.68
CA ASP A 268 19.27 7.97 24.79
C ASP A 268 19.74 7.74 23.34
N GLU A 269 21.02 7.45 23.12
CA GLU A 269 21.55 7.08 21.80
C GLU A 269 20.88 5.82 21.22
N ALA A 270 20.62 4.80 22.05
CA ALA A 270 19.89 3.61 21.63
C ALA A 270 18.44 3.92 21.24
N THR A 271 17.77 4.83 21.96
CA THR A 271 16.41 5.27 21.59
C THR A 271 16.40 6.06 20.28
N GLU A 272 17.39 6.93 20.07
CA GLU A 272 17.53 7.72 18.85
C GLU A 272 17.79 6.84 17.62
N LEU A 273 18.73 5.88 17.73
CA LEU A 273 18.94 4.88 16.69
C LEU A 273 17.66 4.05 16.44
N GLY A 274 16.90 3.74 17.48
CA GLY A 274 15.58 3.10 17.36
C GLY A 274 14.59 3.92 16.54
N HIS A 275 14.51 5.23 16.77
CA HIS A 275 13.68 6.13 15.96
C HIS A 275 14.15 6.19 14.50
N GLN A 276 15.46 6.24 14.26
CA GLN A 276 16.00 6.23 12.89
C GLN A 276 15.68 4.94 12.14
N VAL A 277 15.79 3.78 12.80
CA VAL A 277 15.42 2.48 12.23
C VAL A 277 13.93 2.47 11.85
N THR A 278 13.05 2.90 12.75
CA THR A 278 11.60 2.91 12.46
C THR A 278 11.24 3.87 11.31
N LEU A 279 11.90 5.02 11.21
CA LEU A 279 11.73 5.95 10.08
C LEU A 279 12.15 5.31 8.74
N VAL A 280 13.32 4.67 8.71
CA VAL A 280 13.83 3.99 7.51
C VAL A 280 12.95 2.80 7.13
N GLU A 281 12.43 2.04 8.10
CA GLU A 281 11.48 0.94 7.84
C GLU A 281 10.19 1.43 7.20
N VAL A 282 9.65 2.56 7.65
CA VAL A 282 8.46 3.17 7.04
C VAL A 282 8.75 3.68 5.63
N GLN A 283 9.89 4.33 5.41
CA GLN A 283 10.31 4.77 4.08
C GLN A 283 10.51 3.60 3.12
N LEU A 284 11.12 2.49 3.59
CA LEU A 284 11.29 1.28 2.81
C LEU A 284 9.94 0.72 2.38
N LYS A 285 8.99 0.57 3.31
CA LYS A 285 7.63 0.10 2.99
C LYS A 285 6.93 0.99 1.97
N ALA A 286 7.02 2.32 2.12
CA ALA A 286 6.43 3.25 1.17
C ALA A 286 7.02 3.10 -0.24
N VAL A 287 8.35 2.90 -0.36
CA VAL A 287 9.00 2.66 -1.65
C VAL A 287 8.63 1.29 -2.23
N GLU A 288 8.49 0.26 -1.39
CA GLU A 288 8.02 -1.06 -1.82
C GLU A 288 6.58 -1.02 -2.34
N GLU A 289 5.68 -0.30 -1.67
CA GLU A 289 4.31 -0.08 -2.12
C GLU A 289 4.25 0.66 -3.45
N GLN A 290 5.07 1.70 -3.63
CA GLN A 290 5.20 2.40 -4.92
C GLN A 290 5.72 1.46 -6.03
N ARG A 291 6.76 0.67 -5.75
CA ARG A 291 7.30 -0.33 -6.68
C ARG A 291 6.22 -1.32 -7.10
N ASP A 292 5.43 -1.82 -6.15
CA ASP A 292 4.41 -2.83 -6.43
C ASP A 292 3.22 -2.24 -7.19
N THR A 293 2.87 -0.98 -6.91
CA THR A 293 1.90 -0.20 -7.70
C THR A 293 2.38 -0.06 -9.15
N PHE A 294 3.63 0.35 -9.39
CA PHE A 294 4.16 0.48 -10.75
C PHE A 294 4.27 -0.86 -11.49
N LYS A 295 4.59 -1.95 -10.79
CA LYS A 295 4.57 -3.30 -11.39
C LYS A 295 3.16 -3.68 -11.82
N GLN A 296 2.16 -3.46 -10.96
CA GLN A 296 0.77 -3.74 -11.28
C GLN A 296 0.28 -2.88 -12.46
N ASP A 297 0.63 -1.60 -12.50
CA ASP A 297 0.32 -0.72 -13.63
C ASP A 297 0.96 -1.23 -14.92
N LEU A 298 2.25 -1.59 -14.88
CA LEU A 298 2.94 -2.15 -16.05
C LEU A 298 2.27 -3.43 -16.55
N ASP A 299 1.95 -4.35 -15.66
CA ASP A 299 1.26 -5.61 -16.00
C ASP A 299 -0.13 -5.33 -16.56
N SER A 300 -0.88 -4.39 -15.99
CA SER A 300 -2.19 -3.97 -16.50
C SER A 300 -2.09 -3.37 -17.90
N THR A 301 -1.08 -2.56 -18.19
CA THR A 301 -0.86 -2.00 -19.53
C THR A 301 -0.41 -3.05 -20.53
N HIS A 302 0.38 -4.05 -20.11
CA HIS A 302 0.79 -5.16 -20.96
C HIS A 302 -0.41 -6.02 -21.32
N LEU A 303 -1.24 -6.39 -20.33
CA LEU A 303 -2.50 -7.11 -20.55
C LEU A 303 -3.43 -6.34 -21.49
N ALA A 304 -3.59 -5.02 -21.30
CA ALA A 304 -4.40 -4.18 -22.18
C ALA A 304 -3.85 -4.14 -23.62
N LYS A 305 -2.53 -4.08 -23.81
CA LYS A 305 -1.89 -4.14 -25.13
C LYS A 305 -2.05 -5.51 -25.78
N ASP A 306 -1.89 -6.60 -25.03
CA ASP A 306 -2.06 -7.97 -25.51
C ASP A 306 -3.50 -8.23 -25.95
N GLU A 307 -4.49 -7.76 -25.18
CA GLU A 307 -5.89 -7.82 -25.56
C GLU A 307 -6.18 -7.01 -26.83
N LEU A 308 -5.58 -5.83 -26.97
CA LEU A 308 -5.71 -5.01 -28.18
C LEU A 308 -5.08 -5.71 -29.40
N MET A 309 -3.88 -6.30 -29.24
CA MET A 309 -3.21 -7.07 -30.29
C MET A 309 -4.04 -8.28 -30.71
N LYS A 310 -4.61 -9.02 -29.75
CA LYS A 310 -5.48 -10.16 -30.01
C LYS A 310 -6.74 -9.74 -30.79
N LYS A 311 -7.42 -8.67 -30.36
CA LYS A 311 -8.56 -8.11 -31.09
C LYS A 311 -8.19 -7.70 -32.51
N ALA A 312 -7.02 -7.07 -32.71
CA ALA A 312 -6.54 -6.69 -34.03
C ALA A 312 -6.28 -7.90 -34.94
N TRP A 313 -5.71 -8.98 -34.39
CA TRP A 313 -5.57 -10.25 -35.11
C TRP A 313 -6.90 -10.87 -35.48
N ASP A 314 -7.85 -10.95 -34.54
CA ASP A 314 -9.19 -11.49 -34.81
C ASP A 314 -9.92 -10.67 -35.89
N MET A 315 -9.80 -9.34 -35.86
CA MET A 315 -10.35 -8.46 -36.89
C MET A 315 -9.73 -8.70 -38.26
N ARG A 316 -8.40 -8.86 -38.32
CA ARG A 316 -7.68 -9.18 -39.56
C ARG A 316 -8.14 -10.53 -40.10
N ASP A 317 -8.18 -11.54 -39.26
CA ASP A 317 -8.51 -12.90 -39.67
C ASP A 317 -9.98 -12.99 -40.14
N ASN A 318 -10.89 -12.30 -39.46
CA ASN A 318 -12.27 -12.13 -39.92
C ASN A 318 -12.38 -11.38 -41.26
N ALA A 319 -11.55 -10.36 -41.49
CA ALA A 319 -11.50 -9.66 -42.76
C ALA A 319 -10.96 -10.55 -43.89
N VAL A 320 -9.93 -11.35 -43.61
CA VAL A 320 -9.36 -12.33 -44.55
C VAL A 320 -10.39 -13.42 -44.87
N ALA A 321 -11.11 -13.93 -43.87
CA ALA A 321 -12.18 -14.92 -44.08
C ALA A 321 -13.29 -14.37 -44.99
N ARG A 322 -13.74 -13.13 -44.75
CA ARG A 322 -14.73 -12.46 -45.61
C ARG A 322 -14.21 -12.27 -47.04
N LYS A 323 -12.95 -11.83 -47.20
CA LYS A 323 -12.31 -11.70 -48.52
C LYS A 323 -12.31 -13.03 -49.27
N ASN A 324 -11.85 -14.11 -48.63
CA ASN A 324 -11.79 -15.44 -49.23
C ASN A 324 -13.19 -15.94 -49.62
N ALA A 325 -14.21 -15.69 -48.78
CA ALA A 325 -15.60 -16.03 -49.10
C ALA A 325 -16.08 -15.30 -50.36
N CYS A 326 -15.86 -13.99 -50.47
CA CYS A 326 -16.20 -13.22 -51.67
C CYS A 326 -15.42 -13.69 -52.91
N GLU A 327 -14.15 -14.06 -52.77
CA GLU A 327 -13.35 -14.61 -53.88
C GLU A 327 -13.91 -15.96 -54.39
N ILE A 328 -14.37 -16.83 -53.48
CA ILE A 328 -15.03 -18.09 -53.84
C ILE A 328 -16.35 -17.82 -54.58
N GLU A 329 -17.16 -16.89 -54.11
CA GLU A 329 -18.42 -16.50 -54.78
C GLU A 329 -18.16 -15.88 -56.15
N LEU A 330 -17.12 -15.07 -56.28
CA LEU A 330 -16.70 -14.49 -57.56
C LEU A 330 -16.26 -15.57 -58.55
N ALA A 331 -15.49 -16.56 -58.09
CA ALA A 331 -15.10 -17.70 -58.93
C ALA A 331 -16.32 -18.51 -59.37
N ARG A 332 -17.30 -18.72 -58.49
CA ARG A 332 -18.55 -19.41 -58.80
C ARG A 332 -19.38 -18.67 -59.85
N THR A 333 -19.63 -17.39 -59.65
CA THR A 333 -20.39 -16.58 -60.62
C THR A 333 -19.69 -16.51 -61.98
N ARG A 334 -18.36 -16.48 -62.01
CA ARG A 334 -17.59 -16.57 -63.26
C ARG A 334 -17.80 -17.89 -63.99
N ILE A 335 -17.84 -19.02 -63.26
CA ILE A 335 -18.16 -20.34 -63.82
C ILE A 335 -19.59 -20.33 -64.39
N ASP A 336 -20.57 -19.81 -63.63
CA ASP A 336 -21.96 -19.73 -64.06
C ASP A 336 -22.10 -18.93 -65.38
N VAL A 337 -21.39 -17.79 -65.50
CA VAL A 337 -21.36 -16.99 -66.74
C VAL A 337 -20.75 -17.78 -67.89
N MET A 338 -19.66 -18.51 -67.68
CA MET A 338 -19.05 -19.35 -68.72
C MET A 338 -20.01 -20.47 -69.17
N GLN A 339 -20.74 -21.08 -68.24
CA GLN A 339 -21.72 -22.12 -68.54
C GLN A 339 -22.90 -21.58 -69.34
N VAL A 340 -23.48 -20.45 -68.93
CA VAL A 340 -24.57 -19.78 -69.66
C VAL A 340 -24.11 -19.36 -71.07
N ASN A 341 -22.88 -18.85 -71.21
CA ASN A 341 -22.34 -18.50 -72.52
C ASN A 341 -22.16 -19.73 -73.43
N SER A 342 -21.72 -20.87 -72.88
CA SER A 342 -21.66 -22.13 -73.63
C SER A 342 -23.04 -22.57 -74.12
N GLN A 343 -24.05 -22.53 -73.24
CA GLN A 343 -25.44 -22.86 -73.60
C GLN A 343 -25.98 -21.91 -74.68
N LEU A 344 -25.65 -20.63 -74.60
CA LEU A 344 -26.04 -19.64 -75.62
C LEU A 344 -25.39 -19.96 -76.98
N MET A 345 -24.11 -20.30 -76.99
CA MET A 345 -23.40 -20.69 -78.22
C MET A 345 -24.02 -21.94 -78.85
N GLU A 346 -24.37 -22.96 -78.05
CA GLU A 346 -25.07 -24.16 -78.51
C GLU A 346 -26.45 -23.82 -79.11
N ALA A 347 -27.22 -22.95 -78.45
CA ALA A 347 -28.53 -22.52 -78.95
C ALA A 347 -28.43 -21.72 -80.26
N ILE A 348 -27.41 -20.86 -80.40
CA ILE A 348 -27.13 -20.13 -81.64
C ILE A 348 -26.76 -21.12 -82.75
N GLN A 349 -25.88 -22.08 -82.45
CA GLN A 349 -25.47 -23.10 -83.42
C GLN A 349 -26.67 -23.92 -83.92
N GLN A 350 -27.52 -24.40 -83.01
CA GLN A 350 -28.77 -25.10 -83.36
C GLN A 350 -29.69 -24.22 -84.21
N LYS A 351 -29.83 -22.93 -83.88
CA LYS A 351 -30.64 -21.98 -84.66
C LYS A 351 -30.09 -21.79 -86.08
N VAL A 352 -28.77 -21.68 -86.22
CA VAL A 352 -28.10 -21.57 -87.53
C VAL A 352 -28.33 -22.83 -88.37
N GLU A 353 -28.18 -24.02 -87.78
CA GLU A 353 -28.42 -25.30 -88.45
C GLU A 353 -29.87 -25.43 -88.93
N LEU A 354 -30.85 -25.09 -88.09
CA LEU A 354 -32.27 -25.09 -88.49
C LEU A 354 -32.56 -24.05 -89.58
N SER A 355 -31.95 -22.87 -89.53
CA SER A 355 -32.08 -21.85 -90.58
C SER A 355 -31.53 -22.35 -91.92
N GLN A 356 -30.37 -23.00 -91.93
CA GLN A 356 -29.78 -23.60 -93.13
C GLN A 356 -30.66 -24.73 -93.68
N GLN A 357 -31.22 -25.57 -92.81
CA GLN A 357 -32.17 -26.60 -93.22
C GLN A 357 -33.42 -25.96 -93.87
N LEU A 358 -33.99 -24.91 -93.27
CA LEU A 358 -35.14 -24.21 -93.84
C LEU A 358 -34.85 -23.58 -95.21
N GLU A 359 -33.67 -22.96 -95.37
CA GLU A 359 -33.21 -22.44 -96.67
C GLU A 359 -33.09 -23.55 -97.71
N GLN A 360 -32.55 -24.72 -97.34
CA GLN A 360 -32.49 -25.90 -98.21
C GLN A 360 -33.88 -26.38 -98.62
N TRP A 361 -34.80 -26.54 -97.65
CA TRP A 361 -36.19 -26.90 -97.91
C TRP A 361 -36.90 -25.90 -98.83
N GLN A 362 -36.63 -24.60 -98.67
CA GLN A 362 -37.16 -23.55 -99.52
C GLN A 362 -36.68 -23.71 -100.97
N VAL A 363 -35.38 -23.98 -101.17
CA VAL A 363 -34.81 -24.23 -102.50
C VAL A 363 -35.41 -25.48 -103.14
N ASP A 364 -35.50 -26.59 -102.40
CA ASP A 364 -36.06 -27.85 -102.91
C ASP A 364 -37.54 -27.70 -103.31
N MET A 365 -38.33 -26.98 -102.49
CA MET A 365 -39.72 -26.68 -102.82
C MET A 365 -39.84 -25.81 -104.07
N GLN A 366 -38.99 -24.79 -104.22
CA GLN A 366 -38.96 -23.94 -105.42
C GLN A 366 -38.62 -24.77 -106.66
N GLN A 367 -37.64 -25.68 -106.57
CA GLN A 367 -37.30 -26.59 -107.68
C GLN A 367 -38.47 -27.51 -108.05
N LEU A 368 -39.19 -28.07 -107.07
CA LEU A 368 -40.38 -28.87 -107.31
C LEU A 368 -41.49 -28.07 -108.02
N LEU A 369 -41.71 -26.82 -107.61
CA LEU A 369 -42.66 -25.91 -108.26
C LEU A 369 -42.24 -25.60 -109.71
N ASP A 370 -40.96 -25.29 -109.92
CA ASP A 370 -40.41 -25.01 -111.26
C ASP A 370 -40.49 -26.24 -112.17
N GLU A 371 -40.23 -27.43 -111.66
CA GLU A 371 -40.43 -28.69 -112.38
C GLU A 371 -41.89 -28.95 -112.70
N GLN A 372 -42.81 -28.73 -111.75
CA GLN A 372 -44.24 -28.85 -112.01
C GLN A 372 -44.70 -27.87 -113.08
N MET A 373 -44.22 -26.62 -113.05
CA MET A 373 -44.50 -25.61 -114.07
C MET A 373 -43.95 -26.03 -115.43
N ARG A 374 -42.69 -26.48 -115.50
CA ARG A 374 -42.04 -26.97 -116.72
C ARG A 374 -42.77 -28.19 -117.31
N ARG A 375 -43.21 -29.13 -116.47
CA ARG A 375 -44.02 -30.29 -116.89
C ARG A 375 -45.38 -29.86 -117.44
N LYS A 376 -46.03 -28.85 -116.83
CA LYS A 376 -47.30 -28.30 -117.33
C LYS A 376 -47.12 -27.58 -118.67
N LEU A 377 -46.10 -26.74 -118.79
CA LEU A 377 -45.76 -26.06 -120.05
C LEU A 377 -45.45 -27.07 -121.15
N SER A 378 -44.62 -28.08 -120.88
CA SER A 378 -44.31 -29.15 -121.85
C SER A 378 -45.55 -29.95 -122.27
N LYS A 379 -46.48 -30.26 -121.35
CA LYS A 379 -47.77 -30.88 -121.71
C LYS A 379 -48.62 -29.99 -122.62
N LEU A 380 -48.67 -28.69 -122.36
CA LEU A 380 -49.38 -27.73 -123.20
C LEU A 380 -48.70 -27.56 -124.57
N GLU A 381 -47.37 -27.54 -124.62
CA GLU A 381 -46.59 -27.48 -125.87
C GLU A 381 -46.69 -28.77 -126.69
N MET A 382 -46.75 -29.95 -126.07
CA MET A 382 -47.03 -31.21 -126.78
C MET A 382 -48.49 -31.26 -127.27
N GLY A 383 -49.44 -30.71 -126.49
CA GLY A 383 -50.83 -30.54 -126.94
C GLY A 383 -51.01 -29.51 -128.05
N ALA A 384 -50.19 -28.46 -128.06
CA ALA A 384 -50.15 -27.43 -129.10
C ALA A 384 -49.39 -27.90 -130.36
N SER A 385 -48.29 -28.63 -130.21
CA SER A 385 -47.53 -29.25 -131.31
C SER A 385 -48.33 -30.38 -131.96
N ALA A 386 -49.14 -31.14 -131.20
CA ALA A 386 -50.11 -32.09 -131.77
C ALA A 386 -51.22 -31.39 -132.58
N ARG A 387 -51.51 -30.11 -132.33
CA ARG A 387 -52.39 -29.27 -133.17
C ARG A 387 -51.65 -28.60 -134.34
N HIS A 388 -50.37 -28.28 -134.18
CA HIS A 388 -49.55 -27.58 -135.20
C HIS A 388 -48.91 -28.53 -136.23
N HIS A 389 -48.75 -29.83 -135.93
CA HIS A 389 -48.26 -30.83 -136.89
C HIS A 389 -49.28 -31.26 -137.95
N ASN A 390 -50.53 -30.75 -137.87
CA ASN A 390 -51.58 -31.00 -138.88
C ASN A 390 -51.85 -29.78 -139.79
N GLN A 391 -51.03 -28.72 -139.72
CA GLN A 391 -51.25 -27.50 -140.50
C GLN A 391 -49.93 -26.77 -140.83
N GLN A 392 -48.93 -27.49 -141.34
CA GLN A 392 -47.76 -26.86 -141.96
C GLN A 392 -47.24 -27.70 -143.14
N GLN A 393 -48.12 -27.94 -144.10
CA GLN A 393 -47.81 -28.17 -145.51
C GLN A 393 -48.58 -27.12 -146.32
N ASN A 394 -47.96 -25.96 -146.61
CA ASN A 394 -48.06 -25.25 -147.89
C ASN A 394 -47.52 -23.81 -147.82
N ALA A 395 -46.73 -23.50 -148.86
CA ALA A 395 -46.51 -22.20 -149.50
C ALA A 395 -45.59 -21.15 -148.83
N SER A 396 -44.32 -21.22 -149.27
CA SER A 396 -43.51 -20.18 -149.93
C SER A 396 -43.86 -18.68 -149.90
N ASP A 397 -42.80 -17.93 -149.59
CA ASP A 397 -42.23 -16.74 -150.28
C ASP A 397 -42.61 -15.29 -149.91
N SER A 398 -41.49 -14.56 -149.74
CA SER A 398 -41.17 -13.15 -150.06
C SER A 398 -41.51 -11.99 -149.10
N ASP A 399 -40.42 -11.49 -148.53
CA ASP A 399 -39.89 -10.12 -148.53
C ASP A 399 -40.51 -8.93 -147.76
N SER A 400 -39.55 -8.19 -147.18
CA SER A 400 -39.43 -6.73 -147.03
C SER A 400 -39.77 -6.06 -145.67
N SER A 401 -38.67 -5.72 -144.97
CA SER A 401 -38.32 -4.42 -144.34
C SER A 401 -39.34 -3.60 -143.53
N SER A 402 -39.02 -3.30 -142.26
CA SER A 402 -38.44 -1.99 -141.82
C SER A 402 -38.71 -1.61 -140.34
N SER A 403 -37.63 -1.15 -139.68
CA SER A 403 -37.53 -0.06 -138.69
C SER A 403 -38.22 -0.09 -137.30
N GLY A 404 -37.47 0.36 -136.29
CA GLY A 404 -37.98 0.94 -135.03
C GLY A 404 -37.31 0.42 -133.75
N LYS A 405 -36.14 0.96 -133.33
CA LYS A 405 -35.95 1.82 -132.13
C LYS A 405 -36.68 1.31 -130.85
N MET A 406 -36.03 0.93 -129.74
CA MET A 406 -35.41 1.81 -128.73
C MET A 406 -34.75 0.94 -127.61
N SER A 407 -33.54 1.32 -127.17
CA SER A 407 -33.03 1.12 -125.79
C SER A 407 -33.70 2.14 -124.83
N PRO A 408 -33.56 2.15 -123.47
CA PRO A 408 -32.41 1.65 -122.69
C PRO A 408 -32.64 1.18 -121.21
N ARG A 409 -31.59 0.57 -120.64
CA ARG A 409 -30.93 0.80 -119.31
C ARG A 409 -31.67 0.77 -117.94
N LYS A 410 -31.02 -0.02 -117.05
CA LYS A 410 -30.57 0.24 -115.65
C LYS A 410 -31.58 0.19 -114.48
N SER A 411 -31.22 -0.56 -113.42
CA SER A 411 -31.21 -0.05 -112.03
C SER A 411 -30.36 -0.90 -111.08
N SER A 412 -29.37 -0.25 -110.48
CA SER A 412 -28.60 -0.59 -109.29
C SER A 412 -29.37 -0.35 -107.99
N ARG A 413 -28.97 -1.01 -106.87
CA ARG A 413 -28.96 -0.56 -105.45
C ARG A 413 -28.48 -1.77 -104.61
N LEU A 414 -27.29 -1.82 -104.00
CA LEU A 414 -26.75 -1.06 -102.86
C LEU A 414 -27.72 -0.93 -101.69
N PHE A 415 -27.54 -1.75 -100.66
CA PHE A 415 -27.75 -1.39 -99.25
C PHE A 415 -26.78 -2.14 -98.34
N SER A 416 -25.80 -1.40 -97.85
CA SER A 416 -25.04 -1.66 -96.62
C SER A 416 -25.77 -0.99 -95.46
N LEU A 417 -25.85 -1.63 -94.29
CA LEU A 417 -25.64 -0.96 -92.99
C LEU A 417 -25.51 -1.99 -91.88
N LEU A 418 -24.34 -1.94 -91.27
CA LEU A 418 -23.85 -2.73 -90.15
C LEU A 418 -23.63 -1.76 -88.98
N ALA A 419 -23.78 -2.27 -87.76
CA ALA A 419 -23.24 -1.77 -86.50
C ALA A 419 -23.96 -0.61 -85.79
N THR A 420 -24.60 -0.96 -84.67
CA THR A 420 -24.45 -0.21 -83.41
C THR A 420 -24.41 -1.21 -82.24
N LEU A 421 -23.24 -1.29 -81.61
CA LEU A 421 -22.92 -2.06 -80.41
C LEU A 421 -22.64 -1.06 -79.27
N LYS A 422 -22.97 -1.46 -78.03
CA LYS A 422 -22.45 -0.97 -76.74
C LYS A 422 -22.89 0.42 -76.24
N ARG A 423 -23.77 0.41 -75.25
CA ARG A 423 -23.47 0.93 -73.90
C ARG A 423 -23.85 -0.10 -72.86
#